data_AF-G0HLP6-F1
#
_entry.id   AF-G0HLP6-F1
#
_cell.length_a   1.000
_cell.length_b   1.000
_cell.length_c   1.000
_cell.angle_alpha   90.00
_cell.angle_beta   90.00
_cell.angle_gamma   90.00
#
_symmetry.space_group_name_H-M   'P 1'
#
loop_
_entity.id
_entity.type
_entity.pdbx_description
1 polymer ?
#
loop_
_entity_poly.entity_id
_entity_poly.type
_entity_poly.pdbx_seq_one_letter_code
_entity_poly.pdbx_strand_id
1 'polypeptide(L)'
;MGQVAEHFIPYLPGFRYNPKDAKFLGKPIDFIVFDGMSEGNLRKIVFIEVKTGRYSKLSQTEKQVKKIVEQKEIYWEEVRYIPDDEVNIGNLND
;
A
#
# COMPACT_ATOMS: atom_id res chain seq x y z
N MET A 1 14.74 -16.23 -7.19
CA MET A 1 13.76 -16.86 -6.28
C MET A 1 13.02 -15.80 -5.47
N GLY A 2 12.33 -14.84 -6.10
CA GLY A 2 11.98 -13.58 -5.42
C GLY A 2 10.73 -12.85 -5.92
N GLN A 3 9.70 -13.56 -6.37
CA GLN A 3 8.40 -12.93 -6.68
C GLN A 3 7.24 -13.61 -5.95
N VAL A 4 7.30 -14.93 -5.75
CA VAL A 4 6.21 -15.67 -5.09
C VAL A 4 6.30 -15.61 -3.56
N ALA A 5 7.51 -15.67 -3.00
CA ALA A 5 7.71 -15.70 -1.54
C ALA A 5 7.27 -14.40 -0.85
N GLU A 6 7.37 -13.25 -1.52
CA GLU A 6 7.02 -11.95 -0.96
C GLU A 6 5.54 -11.87 -0.61
N HIS A 7 4.65 -12.43 -1.44
CA HIS A 7 3.21 -12.46 -1.18
C HIS A 7 2.82 -13.26 0.07
N PHE A 8 3.67 -14.20 0.52
CA PHE A 8 3.41 -15.02 1.70
C PHE A 8 3.96 -14.42 3.00
N ILE A 9 4.74 -13.34 2.93
CA ILE A 9 5.36 -12.70 4.10
C ILE A 9 4.36 -12.37 5.21
N PRO A 10 3.13 -11.88 4.92
CA PRO A 10 2.16 -11.62 5.98
C PRO A 10 1.84 -12.84 6.85
N TYR A 11 1.98 -14.06 6.31
CA TYR A 11 1.68 -15.31 6.99
C TYR A 11 2.88 -15.94 7.70
N LEU A 12 4.08 -15.35 7.60
CA LEU A 12 5.28 -15.90 8.21
C LEU A 12 5.44 -15.45 9.68
N PRO A 13 6.10 -16.27 10.52
CA PRO A 13 6.43 -15.89 11.89
C PRO A 13 7.19 -14.56 11.94
N GLY A 14 6.75 -13.65 12.81
CA GLY A 14 7.38 -12.34 13.03
C GLY A 14 6.75 -11.17 12.25
N PHE A 15 5.80 -11.43 11.33
CA PHE A 15 4.95 -10.37 10.80
C PHE A 15 4.01 -9.87 11.91
N ARG A 16 4.08 -8.56 12.20
CA ARG A 16 3.46 -7.98 13.41
C ARG A 16 1.99 -7.59 13.24
N TYR A 17 1.44 -7.76 12.04
CA TYR A 17 0.12 -7.28 11.69
C TYR A 17 -0.79 -8.41 11.22
N ASN A 18 -2.09 -8.17 11.27
CA ASN A 18 -3.07 -9.11 10.72
C ASN A 18 -2.89 -9.23 9.20
N PRO A 19 -2.70 -10.43 8.64
CA PRO A 19 -2.56 -10.61 7.19
C PRO A 19 -3.75 -10.08 6.38
N LYS A 20 -4.96 -10.06 6.96
CA LYS A 20 -6.17 -9.53 6.30
C LYS A 20 -6.11 -8.02 6.04
N ASP A 21 -5.30 -7.31 6.83
CA ASP A 21 -5.12 -5.87 6.78
C ASP A 21 -3.95 -5.46 5.86
N ALA A 22 -3.14 -6.42 5.40
CA ALA A 22 -2.00 -6.18 4.53
C ALA A 22 -2.40 -6.24 3.04
N LYS A 23 -2.03 -5.21 2.28
CA LYS A 23 -2.17 -5.14 0.82
C LYS A 23 -0.80 -5.10 0.19
N PHE A 24 -0.55 -6.05 -0.72
CA PHE A 24 0.67 -6.08 -1.51
C PHE A 24 0.63 -4.98 -2.59
N LEU A 25 1.75 -4.29 -2.78
CA LEU A 25 1.97 -3.30 -3.84
C LEU A 25 3.17 -3.68 -4.73
N GLY A 26 4.26 -4.17 -4.14
CA GLY A 26 5.56 -4.35 -4.81
C GLY A 26 6.39 -3.06 -4.85
N LYS A 27 7.39 -2.96 -5.72
CA LYS A 27 8.32 -1.81 -5.70
C LYS A 27 7.62 -0.46 -5.90
N PRO A 28 8.01 0.61 -5.16
CA PRO A 28 9.16 0.69 -4.25
C PRO A 28 8.89 0.31 -2.79
N ILE A 29 7.68 -0.17 -2.44
CA ILE A 29 7.29 -0.59 -1.08
C ILE A 29 6.39 -1.82 -1.17
N ASP A 30 6.85 -2.97 -0.67
CA ASP A 30 6.15 -4.24 -0.85
C ASP A 30 4.70 -4.27 -0.33
N PHE A 31 4.41 -3.66 0.82
CA PHE A 31 3.08 -3.69 1.44
C PHE A 31 2.63 -2.35 2.04
N ILE A 32 1.32 -2.13 2.02
CA ILE A 32 0.61 -1.21 2.92
C ILE A 32 -0.28 -2.04 3.86
N VAL A 33 -0.19 -1.78 5.16
CA VAL A 33 -1.06 -2.37 6.17
C VAL A 33 -2.03 -1.32 6.70
N PHE A 34 -3.32 -1.62 6.65
CA PHE A 34 -4.41 -0.85 7.26
C PHE A 34 -4.78 -1.47 8.61
N ASP A 35 -3.95 -1.27 9.63
CA ASP A 35 -4.03 -1.97 10.92
C ASP A 35 -5.38 -1.76 11.61
N GLY A 36 -6.13 -2.85 11.81
CA GLY A 36 -7.47 -2.86 12.42
C GLY A 36 -8.62 -2.71 11.44
N MET A 37 -8.35 -2.64 10.12
CA MET A 37 -9.38 -2.55 9.09
C MET A 37 -10.34 -3.75 9.11
N SER A 38 -9.81 -4.97 9.22
CA SER A 38 -10.63 -6.19 9.31
C SER A 38 -11.44 -6.32 10.61
N GLU A 39 -11.14 -5.49 11.61
CA GLU A 39 -11.86 -5.38 12.88
C GLU A 39 -12.88 -4.22 12.86
N GLY A 40 -12.94 -3.44 11.78
CA GLY A 40 -13.79 -2.25 11.68
C GLY A 40 -13.28 -1.03 12.46
N ASN A 41 -12.02 -1.05 12.91
CA ASN A 41 -11.40 0.04 13.67
C ASN A 41 -9.98 0.31 13.16
N LEU A 42 -9.85 1.16 12.14
CA LEU A 42 -8.58 1.52 11.53
C LEU A 42 -7.74 2.38 12.49
N ARG A 43 -6.62 1.84 12.96
CA ARG A 43 -5.72 2.50 13.92
C ARG A 43 -4.59 3.27 13.26
N LYS A 44 -3.98 2.70 12.22
CA LYS A 44 -2.84 3.29 11.50
C LYS A 44 -2.64 2.65 10.13
N ILE A 45 -1.95 3.39 9.26
CA ILE A 45 -1.47 2.90 7.97
C ILE A 45 0.05 2.71 8.07
N VAL A 46 0.55 1.54 7.66
CA VAL A 46 1.97 1.18 7.77
C VAL A 46 2.53 0.77 6.42
N PHE A 47 3.60 1.44 5.99
CA PHE A 47 4.38 1.06 4.81
C PHE A 47 5.45 0.04 5.22
N ILE A 48 5.51 -1.10 4.53
CA ILE A 48 6.44 -2.19 4.84
C ILE A 48 7.21 -2.57 3.57
N GLU A 49 8.53 -2.47 3.66
CA GLU A 49 9.47 -3.08 2.72
C GLU A 49 10.02 -4.36 3.36
N VAL A 50 9.96 -5.47 2.63
CA VAL A 50 10.46 -6.77 3.08
C VAL A 50 11.87 -6.96 2.60
N LYS A 51 12.75 -7.37 3.51
CA LYS A 51 14.15 -7.64 3.19
C LYS A 51 14.53 -9.05 3.63
N THR A 52 14.79 -9.93 2.67
CA THR A 52 15.24 -11.31 2.94
C THR A 52 16.77 -11.36 2.97
N GLY A 53 17.35 -11.65 4.14
CA GLY A 53 18.78 -11.89 4.32
C GLY A 53 19.49 -10.86 5.22
N ARG A 54 20.51 -11.31 5.96
CA ARG A 54 21.16 -10.54 7.06
C ARG A 54 21.85 -9.24 6.63
N TYR A 55 22.17 -9.07 5.34
CA TYR A 55 22.93 -7.92 4.82
C TYR A 55 22.14 -7.05 3.86
N SER A 56 20.83 -7.27 3.77
CA SER A 56 19.94 -6.49 2.92
C SER A 56 19.80 -5.07 3.48
N LYS A 57 19.92 -4.08 2.59
CA LYS A 57 19.83 -2.66 2.93
C LYS A 57 18.74 -2.01 2.10
N LEU A 58 18.22 -0.89 2.59
CA LEU A 58 17.29 -0.08 1.80
C LEU A 58 17.99 0.44 0.53
N SER A 59 17.30 0.35 -0.61
CA SER A 59 17.69 1.02 -1.84
C SER A 59 17.59 2.54 -1.69
N GLN A 60 18.15 3.31 -2.62
CA GLN A 60 18.06 4.77 -2.58
C GLN A 60 16.59 5.24 -2.64
N THR A 61 15.77 4.61 -3.48
CA THR A 61 14.34 4.90 -3.59
C THR A 61 13.60 4.57 -2.29
N GLU A 62 13.82 3.40 -1.70
CA GLU A 62 13.20 3.03 -0.42
C GLU A 62 13.59 3.97 0.73
N LYS A 63 14.85 4.45 0.75
CA LYS A 63 15.30 5.48 1.71
C LYS A 63 14.54 6.79 1.53
N GLN A 64 14.28 7.21 0.29
CA GLN A 64 13.49 8.41 0.03
C GLN A 64 12.05 8.23 0.52
N VAL A 65 11.41 7.10 0.22
CA VAL A 65 10.05 6.82 0.72
C VAL A 65 10.01 6.83 2.25
N LYS A 66 10.94 6.14 2.91
CA LYS A 66 11.06 6.15 4.37
C LYS A 66 11.16 7.57 4.93
N LYS A 67 12.00 8.42 4.32
CA LYS A 67 12.19 9.81 4.75
C LYS A 67 10.89 10.61 4.67
N ILE A 68 10.18 10.54 3.54
CA ILE A 68 8.91 11.27 3.33
C ILE A 68 7.84 10.78 4.32
N VAL A 69 7.78 9.47 4.59
CA VAL A 69 6.88 8.89 5.61
C VAL A 69 7.22 9.41 7.01
N GLU A 70 8.50 9.44 7.39
CA GLU A 70 8.95 9.94 8.70
C GLU A 70 8.72 11.45 8.87
N GLN A 71 8.81 12.21 7.78
CA GLN A 71 8.46 13.63 7.74
C GLN A 71 6.95 13.88 7.74
N LYS A 72 6.13 12.83 7.67
CA LYS A 72 4.66 12.88 7.57
C LYS A 72 4.17 13.62 6.32
N GLU A 73 4.97 13.61 5.26
CA GLU A 73 4.61 14.16 3.94
C GLU A 73 3.77 13.15 3.14
N ILE A 74 2.69 12.65 3.77
CA ILE A 74 1.75 11.69 3.21
C ILE A 74 0.39 12.38 3.12
N TYR A 75 -0.18 12.42 1.92
CA TYR A 75 -1.39 13.19 1.64
C TYR A 75 -2.52 12.27 1.20
N TRP A 76 -3.76 12.69 1.52
CA TRP A 76 -4.97 12.08 1.00
C TRP A 76 -5.49 12.94 -0.15
N GLU A 77 -5.75 12.31 -1.30
CA GLU A 77 -6.37 12.96 -2.45
C GLU A 77 -7.50 12.07 -2.96
N GLU A 78 -8.66 12.68 -3.21
CA GLU A 78 -9.79 12.02 -3.84
C GLU A 78 -9.86 12.48 -5.30
N VAL A 79 -9.58 11.56 -6.23
CA VAL A 79 -9.71 11.81 -7.67
C VAL A 79 -10.95 11.11 -8.18
N ARG A 80 -11.84 11.86 -8.81
CA ARG A 80 -13.04 11.33 -9.49
C ARG A 80 -12.78 11.30 -10.98
N TYR A 81 -12.74 10.09 -11.54
CA TYR A 81 -12.70 9.89 -12.98
C TYR A 81 -14.13 9.68 -13.49
N ILE A 82 -14.57 10.54 -14.41
CA ILE A 82 -15.83 10.38 -15.13
C ILE A 82 -15.44 9.90 -16.53
N PRO A 83 -15.77 8.65 -16.92
CA PRO A 83 -15.53 8.16 -18.28
C PRO A 83 -16.34 8.97 -19.31
N ASP A 84 -15.77 9.21 -20.49
CA ASP A 84 -16.36 10.06 -21.53
C ASP A 84 -17.77 9.62 -21.99
N ASP A 85 -18.12 8.34 -21.83
CA ASP A 85 -19.38 7.77 -22.29
C ASP A 85 -20.61 8.17 -21.43
N GLU A 86 -20.42 8.71 -20.23
CA GLU A 86 -21.51 9.14 -19.34
C GLU A 86 -21.95 10.61 -19.55
N VAL A 87 -21.21 11.39 -20.35
CA VAL A 87 -21.49 12.82 -20.58
C VAL A 87 -22.70 13.05 -21.50
N ASN A 88 -23.16 12.04 -22.24
CA ASN A 88 -24.19 12.19 -23.28
C ASN A 88 -25.62 11.76 -22.92
N ILE A 89 -25.89 11.27 -21.70
CA ILE A 89 -27.26 10.83 -21.33
C ILE A 89 -28.13 12.01 -20.81
N GLY A 90 -27.55 13.21 -20.69
CA GLY A 90 -28.24 14.41 -20.19
C GLY A 90 -28.91 15.31 -21.25
N ASN A 91 -28.65 15.12 -22.54
CA ASN A 91 -29.05 16.06 -23.61
C ASN A 91 -30.04 15.46 -24.64
N LEU A 92 -31.00 14.63 -24.21
CA LEU A 92 -32.03 14.05 -25.08
C LEU A 92 -33.48 14.43 -24.69
N ASN A 93 -33.68 15.55 -23.97
CA ASN A 93 -35.02 16.05 -23.63
C ASN A 93 -35.24 17.51 -24.07
N ASP A 94 -34.85 17.86 -25.30
CA ASP A 94 -35.40 19.03 -26.02
C ASP A 94 -36.08 18.59 -27.32
#